data_AF-A0A965VXQ4-F1
#
_entry.id   AF-A0A965VXQ4-F1
#
_cell.length_a   1.000
_cell.length_b   1.000
_cell.length_c   1.000
_cell.angle_alpha   90.00
_cell.angle_beta   90.00
_cell.angle_gamma   90.00
#
_symmetry.space_group_name_H-M   'P 1'
#
loop_
_entity.id
_entity.type
_entity.pdbx_description
1 polymer ?
#
loop_
_entity_poly.entity_id
_entity_poly.type
_entity_poly.pdbx_seq_one_letter_code
_entity_poly.pdbx_strand_id
1 'polypeptide(L)'
;MNKLTLVTGLWNIKRDSLQEGWSRSYDHYLEKFSELLKVDENMIIFGDSELKDFVFERRSRENTHFILRELDWFKTNDYYENIQKIRTNPDWYNQVGWLGQSTQARLDMYNPIVMSKMFLLNDAKLMDPFDSEYLFWIDAGLTNTVHWGYFTHDKVLKKLPKYISNFSFVSFPYDAETEIHGFNYEKLNQYAGF
;
A
#
# COMPACT_ATOMS: atom_id res chain seq x y z
N MET A 1 16.55 -20.28 -9.70
CA MET A 1 15.27 -19.58 -9.93
C MET A 1 15.22 -18.45 -8.93
N ASN A 2 15.08 -17.20 -9.36
CA ASN A 2 14.96 -16.08 -8.42
C ASN A 2 13.63 -16.23 -7.67
N LYS A 3 13.70 -16.28 -6.34
CA LYS A 3 12.54 -16.42 -5.46
C LYS A 3 11.99 -15.03 -5.16
N LEU A 4 11.24 -14.48 -6.11
CA LEU A 4 10.55 -13.21 -5.95
C LEU A 4 9.27 -13.41 -5.15
N THR A 5 9.09 -12.59 -4.12
CA THR A 5 7.87 -12.55 -3.30
C THR A 5 7.26 -11.16 -3.35
N LEU A 6 5.96 -11.10 -3.61
CA LEU A 6 5.17 -9.88 -3.52
C LEU A 6 4.70 -9.70 -2.08
N VAL A 7 4.72 -8.46 -1.61
CA VAL A 7 4.22 -8.09 -0.30
C VAL A 7 3.07 -7.10 -0.49
N THR A 8 1.96 -7.33 0.18
CA THR A 8 0.77 -6.48 0.02
C THR A 8 -0.07 -6.48 1.28
N GLY A 9 -1.06 -5.59 1.34
CA GLY A 9 -2.07 -5.60 2.38
C GLY A 9 -3.30 -4.80 2.02
N LEU A 10 -4.43 -5.18 2.62
CA LEU A 10 -5.72 -4.54 2.41
C LEU A 10 -6.50 -4.47 3.72
N TRP A 11 -7.18 -3.35 3.95
CA TRP A 11 -8.02 -3.11 5.12
C TRP A 11 -9.23 -2.29 4.73
N ASN A 12 -10.39 -2.60 5.32
CA ASN A 12 -11.57 -1.75 5.17
C ASN A 12 -11.48 -0.52 6.08
N ILE A 13 -11.08 0.62 5.51
CA ILE A 13 -11.01 1.91 6.21
C ILE A 13 -12.24 2.80 5.94
N LYS A 14 -13.36 2.21 5.50
CA LYS A 14 -14.64 2.89 5.24
C LYS A 14 -14.54 4.01 4.20
N ARG A 15 -13.80 3.76 3.11
CA ARG A 15 -13.66 4.72 1.99
C ARG A 15 -15.00 5.02 1.31
N ASP A 16 -15.95 4.11 1.34
CA ASP A 16 -17.32 4.27 0.85
C ASP A 16 -18.09 5.40 1.55
N SER A 17 -17.72 5.74 2.79
CA SER A 17 -18.34 6.85 3.55
C SER A 17 -17.95 8.26 3.07
N LEU A 18 -17.00 8.37 2.14
CA LEU A 18 -16.54 9.66 1.63
C LEU A 18 -17.46 10.23 0.54
N GLN A 19 -17.26 11.51 0.22
CA GLN A 19 -17.98 12.18 -0.86
C GLN A 19 -17.51 11.74 -2.25
N GLU A 20 -18.29 12.11 -3.27
CA GLU A 20 -17.99 11.85 -4.68
C GLU A 20 -16.56 12.31 -5.05
N GLY A 21 -15.86 11.48 -5.83
CA GLY A 21 -14.44 11.67 -6.18
C GLY A 21 -13.45 10.97 -5.23
N TRP A 22 -13.84 10.75 -3.97
CA TRP A 22 -13.01 10.05 -2.98
C TRP A 22 -13.60 8.71 -2.51
N SER A 23 -14.91 8.57 -2.65
CA SER A 23 -15.63 7.35 -2.30
C SER A 23 -15.23 6.19 -3.19
N ARG A 24 -14.97 5.04 -2.56
CA ARG A 24 -14.73 3.77 -3.24
C ARG A 24 -15.10 2.63 -2.30
N SER A 25 -15.96 1.73 -2.77
CA SER A 25 -16.44 0.61 -1.96
C SER A 25 -15.34 -0.39 -1.63
N TYR A 26 -15.48 -1.09 -0.51
CA TYR A 26 -14.57 -2.18 -0.17
C TYR A 26 -14.65 -3.32 -1.18
N ASP A 27 -15.85 -3.64 -1.67
CA ASP A 27 -16.06 -4.63 -2.73
C ASP A 27 -15.27 -4.33 -3.99
N HIS A 28 -15.19 -3.05 -4.38
CA HIS A 28 -14.36 -2.66 -5.52
C HIS A 28 -12.87 -2.93 -5.25
N TYR A 29 -12.38 -2.71 -4.03
CA TYR A 29 -11.00 -3.10 -3.67
C TYR A 29 -10.82 -4.62 -3.67
N LEU A 30 -11.81 -5.38 -3.18
CA LEU A 30 -11.77 -6.85 -3.22
C LEU A 30 -11.77 -7.38 -4.66
N GLU A 31 -12.52 -6.77 -5.57
CA GLU A 31 -12.51 -7.13 -7.00
C GLU A 31 -11.11 -6.96 -7.60
N LYS A 32 -10.48 -5.79 -7.38
CA LYS A 32 -9.13 -5.51 -7.88
C LYS A 32 -8.07 -6.36 -7.19
N PHE A 33 -8.24 -6.60 -5.90
CA PHE A 33 -7.35 -7.52 -5.21
C PHE A 33 -7.49 -8.95 -5.73
N SER A 34 -8.70 -9.42 -6.03
CA SER A 34 -8.94 -10.73 -6.67
C SER A 34 -8.24 -10.86 -8.02
N GLU A 35 -8.16 -9.79 -8.81
CA GLU A 35 -7.38 -9.78 -10.05
C GLU A 35 -5.88 -9.93 -9.77
N LEU A 36 -5.34 -9.22 -8.78
CA LEU A 36 -3.93 -9.32 -8.37
C LEU A 36 -3.60 -10.71 -7.79
N LEU A 37 -4.51 -11.32 -7.04
CA LEU A 37 -4.33 -12.63 -6.42
C LEU A 37 -4.13 -13.77 -7.45
N LYS A 38 -4.34 -13.52 -8.76
CA LYS A 38 -4.12 -14.50 -9.84
C LYS A 38 -2.66 -14.71 -10.22
N VAL A 39 -1.72 -13.95 -9.66
CA VAL A 39 -0.28 -14.09 -9.94
C VAL A 39 0.27 -15.44 -9.48
N ASP A 40 1.27 -15.98 -10.19
CA ASP A 40 1.88 -17.27 -9.83
C ASP A 40 2.92 -17.12 -8.69
N GLU A 41 3.48 -15.91 -8.56
CA GLU A 41 4.53 -15.55 -7.62
C GLU A 41 4.10 -15.75 -6.16
N ASN A 42 5.09 -15.94 -5.28
CA ASN A 42 4.86 -16.02 -3.84
C ASN A 42 4.28 -14.70 -3.33
N MET A 43 3.37 -14.77 -2.36
CA MET A 43 2.78 -13.59 -1.74
C MET A 43 2.86 -13.65 -0.21
N ILE A 44 3.27 -12.55 0.40
CA ILE A 44 3.06 -12.25 1.81
C ILE A 44 1.97 -11.18 1.89
N ILE A 45 0.87 -11.49 2.58
CA ILE A 45 -0.33 -10.65 2.61
C ILE A 45 -0.65 -10.29 4.06
N PHE A 46 -0.83 -9.00 4.33
CA PHE A 46 -1.30 -8.48 5.61
C PHE A 46 -2.79 -8.09 5.53
N GLY A 47 -3.54 -8.39 6.58
CA GLY A 47 -4.94 -7.97 6.71
C GLY A 47 -5.63 -8.55 7.94
N ASP A 48 -6.93 -8.29 8.05
CA ASP A 48 -7.79 -8.84 9.10
C ASP A 48 -8.20 -10.31 8.82
N SER A 49 -8.95 -10.90 9.74
CA SER A 49 -9.42 -12.28 9.61
C SER A 49 -10.38 -12.50 8.44
N GLU A 50 -11.21 -11.51 8.10
CA GLU A 50 -12.15 -11.62 6.97
C GLU A 50 -11.39 -11.65 5.63
N LEU A 51 -10.36 -10.81 5.48
CA LEU A 51 -9.50 -10.83 4.30
C LEU A 51 -8.73 -12.14 4.19
N LYS A 52 -8.33 -12.75 5.31
CA LYS A 52 -7.63 -14.04 5.31
C LYS A 52 -8.43 -15.12 4.60
N ASP A 53 -9.71 -15.22 4.93
CA ASP A 53 -10.60 -16.20 4.32
C ASP A 53 -10.80 -15.89 2.83
N PHE A 54 -11.03 -14.61 2.50
CA PHE A 54 -11.11 -14.15 1.11
C PHE A 54 -9.88 -14.53 0.27
N VAL A 55 -8.67 -14.43 0.83
CA VAL A 55 -7.42 -14.79 0.16
C VAL A 55 -7.32 -16.29 -0.07
N PHE A 56 -7.59 -17.12 0.94
CA PHE A 56 -7.41 -18.57 0.83
C PHE A 56 -8.53 -19.28 0.05
N GLU A 57 -9.65 -18.61 -0.21
CA GLU A 57 -10.61 -19.03 -1.24
C GLU A 57 -10.06 -18.92 -2.67
N ARG A 58 -9.03 -18.07 -2.88
CA ARG A 58 -8.53 -17.69 -4.21
C ARG A 58 -7.08 -18.10 -4.46
N ARG A 59 -6.31 -18.41 -3.41
CA ARG A 59 -4.88 -18.78 -3.49
C ARG A 59 -4.52 -19.97 -2.62
N SER A 60 -3.53 -20.73 -3.09
CA SER A 60 -2.94 -21.84 -2.35
C SER A 60 -2.09 -21.35 -1.17
N ARG A 61 -2.10 -22.12 -0.08
CA ARG A 61 -1.20 -21.92 1.07
C ARG A 61 0.27 -22.20 0.75
N GLU A 62 0.55 -22.92 -0.34
CA GLU A 62 1.92 -23.28 -0.74
C GLU A 62 2.75 -22.07 -1.18
N ASN A 63 2.13 -21.09 -1.84
CA ASN A 63 2.78 -19.86 -2.32
C ASN A 63 2.15 -18.59 -1.71
N THR A 64 1.48 -18.72 -0.56
CA THR A 64 0.82 -17.60 0.12
C THR A 64 1.00 -17.68 1.63
N HIS A 65 1.64 -16.66 2.20
CA HIS A 65 1.75 -16.46 3.63
C HIS A 65 0.86 -15.30 4.04
N PHE A 66 -0.11 -15.56 4.92
CA PHE A 66 -1.02 -14.52 5.43
C PHE A 66 -0.65 -14.18 6.87
N ILE A 67 -0.40 -12.91 7.15
CA ILE A 67 -0.07 -12.39 8.46
C ILE A 67 -1.25 -11.56 8.96
N LEU A 68 -1.86 -12.01 10.06
CA LEU A 68 -2.95 -11.27 10.68
C LEU A 68 -2.42 -9.92 11.18
N ARG A 69 -3.06 -8.84 10.74
CA ARG A 69 -2.67 -7.48 11.05
C ARG A 69 -3.93 -6.63 11.18
N GLU A 70 -4.49 -6.60 12.38
CA GLU A 70 -5.68 -5.79 12.67
C GLU A 70 -5.38 -4.28 12.57
N LEU A 71 -6.40 -3.48 12.29
CA LEU A 71 -6.27 -2.02 12.18
C LEU A 71 -5.67 -1.37 13.44
N ASP A 72 -5.91 -1.96 14.61
CA ASP A 72 -5.41 -1.46 15.89
C ASP A 72 -3.87 -1.46 15.97
N TRP A 73 -3.20 -2.37 15.25
CA TRP A 73 -1.74 -2.41 15.20
C TRP A 73 -1.12 -1.10 14.68
N PHE A 74 -1.80 -0.42 13.75
CA PHE A 74 -1.32 0.86 13.23
C PHE A 74 -1.48 2.00 14.24
N LYS A 75 -2.32 1.83 15.27
CA LYS A 75 -2.51 2.80 16.35
C LYS A 75 -1.46 2.67 17.45
N THR A 76 -0.85 1.49 17.58
CA THR A 76 0.24 1.26 18.55
C THR A 76 1.57 1.88 18.11
N ASN A 77 1.63 2.48 16.93
CA ASN A 77 2.81 3.17 16.42
C ASN A 77 2.95 4.56 17.08
N ASP A 78 4.16 4.93 17.52
CA ASP A 78 4.52 6.23 18.10
C ASP A 78 4.10 7.44 17.25
N TYR A 79 3.92 7.24 15.94
CA TYR A 79 3.53 8.29 15.01
C TYR A 79 2.02 8.47 14.85
N TYR A 80 1.18 7.54 15.33
CA TYR A 80 -0.28 7.59 15.09
C TYR A 80 -0.89 8.91 15.59
N GLU A 81 -0.62 9.28 16.84
CA GLU A 81 -1.13 10.52 17.44
C GLU A 81 -0.59 11.77 16.73
N ASN A 82 0.66 11.75 16.28
CA ASN A 82 1.25 12.85 15.53
C ASN A 82 0.59 13.00 14.15
N ILE A 83 0.28 11.90 13.48
CA ILE A 83 -0.47 11.88 12.23
C ILE A 83 -1.88 12.44 12.44
N GLN A 84 -2.57 12.07 13.53
CA GLN A 84 -3.92 12.60 13.80
C GLN A 84 -3.91 14.10 14.09
N LYS A 85 -2.91 14.60 14.82
CA LYS A 85 -2.72 16.04 15.07
C LYS A 85 -2.55 16.83 13.77
N ILE A 86 -1.76 16.32 12.82
CA ILE A 86 -1.57 16.96 11.51
C ILE A 86 -2.87 16.89 10.70
N ARG A 87 -3.46 15.69 10.60
CA ARG A 87 -4.66 15.45 9.78
C ARG A 87 -5.83 16.34 10.15
N THR A 88 -6.03 16.56 11.44
CA THR A 88 -7.16 17.33 11.98
C THR A 88 -6.87 18.83 12.11
N ASN A 89 -5.66 19.28 11.76
CA ASN A 89 -5.30 20.69 11.80
C ASN A 89 -5.95 21.46 10.62
N PRO A 90 -6.79 22.48 10.87
CA PRO A 90 -7.38 23.32 9.83
C PRO A 90 -6.36 23.99 8.92
N ASP A 91 -5.22 24.42 9.45
CA ASP A 91 -4.17 25.05 8.65
C ASP A 91 -3.57 24.07 7.65
N TRP A 92 -3.48 22.79 8.03
CA TRP A 92 -2.99 21.73 7.17
C TRP A 92 -4.03 21.37 6.10
N TYR A 93 -5.26 20.99 6.47
CA TYR A 93 -6.22 20.49 5.48
C TYR A 93 -6.84 21.58 4.59
N ASN A 94 -6.76 22.86 5.00
CA ASN A 94 -7.22 24.00 4.17
C ASN A 94 -6.11 24.60 3.29
N GLN A 95 -4.87 24.06 3.33
CA GLN A 95 -3.75 24.62 2.56
C GLN A 95 -3.99 24.58 1.04
N VAL A 96 -4.80 23.62 0.56
CA VAL A 96 -5.20 23.45 -0.84
C VAL A 96 -6.63 22.92 -0.92
N GLY A 97 -7.36 23.28 -1.99
CA GLY A 97 -8.81 23.02 -2.09
C GLY A 97 -9.24 21.55 -2.09
N TRP A 98 -8.37 20.64 -2.51
CA TRP A 98 -8.69 19.20 -2.60
C TRP A 98 -8.47 18.45 -1.28
N LEU A 99 -7.54 18.92 -0.43
CA LEU A 99 -7.01 18.16 0.69
C LEU A 99 -8.06 17.91 1.77
N GLY A 100 -8.87 18.92 2.11
CA GLY A 100 -9.91 18.81 3.14
C GLY A 100 -10.95 17.71 2.89
N GLN A 101 -11.19 17.32 1.64
CA GLN A 101 -12.10 16.21 1.28
C GLN A 101 -11.40 14.89 0.99
N SER A 102 -10.07 14.92 0.95
CA SER A 102 -9.25 13.76 0.61
C SER A 102 -9.35 12.63 1.63
N THR A 103 -8.92 11.44 1.21
CA THR A 103 -8.78 10.32 2.14
C THR A 103 -7.71 10.59 3.19
N GLN A 104 -6.66 11.38 2.87
CA GLN A 104 -5.66 11.79 3.84
C GLN A 104 -6.26 12.59 4.98
N ALA A 105 -7.17 13.52 4.69
CA ALA A 105 -7.79 14.37 5.70
C ALA A 105 -8.97 13.69 6.42
N ARG A 106 -9.78 12.88 5.72
CA ARG A 106 -11.05 12.38 6.25
C ARG A 106 -10.95 11.06 7.02
N LEU A 107 -10.01 10.19 6.65
CA LEU A 107 -9.91 8.84 7.24
C LEU A 107 -8.72 8.78 8.21
N ASP A 108 -9.01 8.47 9.48
CA ASP A 108 -8.01 8.34 10.53
C ASP A 108 -6.94 7.28 10.23
N MET A 109 -7.32 6.17 9.57
CA MET A 109 -6.46 5.06 9.24
C MET A 109 -5.72 5.18 7.90
N TYR A 110 -6.05 6.15 7.03
CA TYR A 110 -5.42 6.22 5.70
C TYR A 110 -3.91 6.48 5.79
N ASN A 111 -3.50 7.55 6.46
CA ASN A 111 -2.09 7.91 6.59
C ASN A 111 -1.29 6.89 7.42
N PRO A 112 -1.78 6.38 8.57
CA PRO A 112 -1.07 5.33 9.32
C PRO A 112 -0.75 4.09 8.47
N ILE A 113 -1.68 3.63 7.63
CA ILE A 113 -1.45 2.48 6.75
C ILE A 113 -0.44 2.83 5.66
N VAL A 114 -0.63 3.95 4.95
CA VAL A 114 0.25 4.37 3.85
C VAL A 114 1.69 4.54 4.32
N MET A 115 1.90 5.17 5.48
CA MET A 115 3.22 5.41 6.05
C MET A 115 3.84 4.15 6.66
N SER A 116 3.04 3.10 6.92
CA SER A 116 3.53 1.86 7.52
C SER A 116 4.02 0.81 6.53
N LYS A 117 3.90 1.05 5.22
CA LYS A 117 4.32 0.09 4.17
C LYS A 117 5.77 -0.37 4.34
N MET A 118 6.66 0.52 4.78
CA MET A 118 8.07 0.21 5.04
C MET A 118 8.25 -0.73 6.24
N PHE A 119 7.51 -0.51 7.34
CA PHE A 119 7.52 -1.40 8.49
C PHE A 119 6.93 -2.77 8.14
N LEU A 120 5.84 -2.79 7.36
CA LEU A 120 5.24 -4.04 6.88
C LEU A 120 6.17 -4.81 5.95
N LEU A 121 6.91 -4.14 5.07
CA LEU A 121 7.91 -4.78 4.20
C LEU A 121 9.08 -5.35 5.01
N ASN A 122 9.51 -4.65 6.06
CA ASN A 122 10.50 -5.17 7.01
C ASN A 122 9.99 -6.42 7.75
N ASP A 123 8.78 -6.37 8.28
CA ASP A 123 8.14 -7.53 8.94
C ASP A 123 8.00 -8.71 7.98
N ALA A 124 7.59 -8.45 6.73
CA ALA A 124 7.52 -9.48 5.70
C ALA A 124 8.87 -10.13 5.44
N LYS A 125 9.98 -9.37 5.47
CA LYS A 125 11.32 -9.96 5.32
C LYS A 125 11.70 -10.85 6.50
N LEU A 126 11.36 -10.47 7.73
CA LEU A 126 11.64 -11.26 8.93
C LEU A 126 10.78 -12.52 9.02
N MET A 127 9.55 -12.46 8.50
CA MET A 127 8.56 -13.53 8.56
C MET A 127 8.46 -14.33 7.25
N ASP A 128 9.42 -14.15 6.34
CA ASP A 128 9.41 -14.75 5.00
C ASP A 128 9.61 -16.28 5.05
N PRO A 129 8.61 -17.10 4.69
CA PRO A 129 8.75 -18.54 4.67
C PRO A 129 9.33 -19.08 3.36
N PHE A 130 9.55 -18.22 2.36
CA PHE A 130 9.88 -18.62 0.99
C PHE A 130 11.36 -18.55 0.67
N ASP A 131 12.20 -18.07 1.61
CA ASP A 131 13.63 -17.84 1.39
C ASP A 131 13.84 -16.92 0.17
N SER A 132 13.16 -15.78 0.18
CA SER A 132 13.06 -14.87 -0.95
C SER A 132 14.33 -14.06 -1.13
N GLU A 133 14.74 -13.90 -2.40
CA GLU A 133 15.84 -13.04 -2.82
C GLU A 133 15.36 -11.60 -3.05
N TYR A 134 14.14 -11.45 -3.59
CA TYR A 134 13.52 -10.15 -3.86
C TYR A 134 12.15 -10.06 -3.18
N LEU A 135 11.93 -9.00 -2.42
CA LEU A 135 10.61 -8.65 -1.89
C LEU A 135 10.17 -7.32 -2.50
N PHE A 136 8.99 -7.29 -3.13
CA PHE A 136 8.41 -6.08 -3.70
C PHE A 136 7.08 -5.78 -3.06
N TRP A 137 6.95 -4.58 -2.49
CA TRP A 137 5.63 -4.09 -2.09
C TRP A 137 4.80 -3.77 -3.33
N ILE A 138 3.57 -4.29 -3.38
CA ILE A 138 2.56 -3.99 -4.40
C ILE A 138 1.24 -3.67 -3.72
N ASP A 139 0.63 -2.53 -4.04
CA ASP A 139 -0.67 -2.17 -3.45
C ASP A 139 -1.75 -3.17 -3.87
N ALA A 140 -2.58 -3.62 -2.92
CA ALA A 140 -3.62 -4.62 -3.18
C ALA A 140 -4.61 -4.20 -4.27
N GLY A 141 -4.81 -2.89 -4.43
CA GLY A 141 -5.64 -2.30 -5.48
C GLY A 141 -4.89 -1.92 -6.76
N LEU A 142 -3.65 -2.35 -7.00
CA LEU A 142 -2.85 -1.90 -8.16
C LEU A 142 -3.54 -2.14 -9.50
N THR A 143 -4.37 -3.19 -9.61
CA THR A 143 -5.06 -3.50 -10.86
C THR A 143 -6.14 -2.48 -11.25
N ASN A 144 -6.39 -1.48 -10.40
CA ASN A 144 -7.13 -0.27 -10.77
C ASN A 144 -6.50 0.51 -11.92
N THR A 145 -5.17 0.53 -12.00
CA THR A 145 -4.42 1.34 -12.97
C THR A 145 -3.54 0.51 -13.88
N VAL A 146 -3.22 -0.73 -13.48
CA VAL A 146 -2.39 -1.66 -14.25
C VAL A 146 -3.20 -2.90 -14.61
N HIS A 147 -3.44 -3.14 -15.89
CA HIS A 147 -4.21 -4.31 -16.31
C HIS A 147 -3.58 -5.62 -15.81
N TRP A 148 -4.37 -6.49 -15.19
CA TRP A 148 -3.87 -7.71 -14.54
C TRP A 148 -3.14 -8.68 -15.49
N GLY A 149 -3.43 -8.61 -16.79
CA GLY A 149 -2.74 -9.35 -17.85
C GLY A 149 -1.23 -9.11 -17.88
N TYR A 150 -0.73 -7.97 -17.42
CA TYR A 150 0.72 -7.75 -17.30
C TYR A 150 1.38 -8.72 -16.32
N PHE A 151 0.66 -9.09 -15.25
CA PHE A 151 1.18 -10.00 -14.23
C PHE A 151 0.99 -11.47 -14.62
N THR A 152 -0.15 -11.81 -15.24
CA THR A 152 -0.52 -13.21 -15.54
C THR A 152 -0.10 -13.69 -16.93
N HIS A 153 -0.33 -12.88 -17.96
CA HIS A 153 -0.01 -13.21 -19.35
C HIS A 153 1.43 -12.81 -19.70
N ASP A 154 1.78 -11.53 -19.50
CA ASP A 154 3.10 -11.02 -19.89
C ASP A 154 4.21 -11.37 -18.89
N LYS A 155 3.80 -11.78 -17.68
CA LYS A 155 4.66 -12.20 -16.56
C LYS A 155 5.79 -11.20 -16.29
N VAL A 156 5.46 -9.91 -16.28
CA VAL A 156 6.45 -8.81 -16.17
C VAL A 156 7.26 -8.87 -14.87
N LEU A 157 6.71 -9.44 -13.79
CA LEU A 157 7.37 -9.59 -12.50
C LEU A 157 8.67 -10.38 -12.60
N LYS A 158 8.73 -11.39 -13.48
CA LYS A 158 9.94 -12.19 -13.73
C LYS A 158 11.11 -11.37 -14.29
N LYS A 159 10.82 -10.18 -14.83
CA LYS A 159 11.83 -9.28 -15.40
C LYS A 159 12.36 -8.29 -14.35
N LEU A 160 11.66 -8.06 -13.23
CA LEU A 160 12.06 -7.08 -12.22
C LEU A 160 13.48 -7.30 -11.67
N PRO A 161 13.91 -8.54 -11.35
CA PRO A 161 15.27 -8.78 -10.85
C PRO A 161 16.40 -8.35 -11.81
N LYS A 162 16.11 -8.23 -13.11
CA LYS A 162 17.09 -7.72 -14.09
C LYS A 162 17.37 -6.23 -13.91
N TYR A 163 16.39 -5.47 -13.43
CA TYR A 163 16.45 -4.01 -13.35
C TYR A 163 16.73 -3.49 -11.93
N ILE A 164 16.50 -4.33 -10.92
CA ILE A 164 16.57 -3.93 -9.52
C ILE A 164 17.53 -4.86 -8.79
N SER A 165 18.70 -4.32 -8.42
CA SER A 165 19.72 -5.02 -7.63
C SER A 165 19.92 -4.43 -6.23
N ASN A 166 19.42 -3.22 -5.99
CA ASN A 166 19.53 -2.49 -4.73
C ASN A 166 18.15 -2.20 -4.17
N PHE A 167 18.09 -1.82 -2.89
CA PHE A 167 16.89 -1.27 -2.29
C PHE A 167 16.42 -0.04 -3.10
N SER A 168 15.24 -0.13 -3.70
CA SER A 168 14.79 0.80 -4.75
C SER A 168 13.34 1.21 -4.54
N PHE A 169 13.05 2.47 -4.82
CA PHE A 169 11.68 3.01 -4.91
C PHE A 169 11.36 3.32 -6.36
N VAL A 170 10.15 2.96 -6.80
CA VAL A 170 9.60 3.48 -8.04
C VAL A 170 9.03 4.86 -7.75
N SER A 171 9.61 5.89 -8.35
CA SER A 171 9.11 7.26 -8.26
C SER A 171 8.37 7.65 -9.54
N PHE A 172 7.31 8.43 -9.37
CA PHE A 172 6.75 9.22 -10.46
C PHE A 172 7.41 10.60 -10.42
N PRO A 173 7.81 11.19 -11.57
CA PRO A 173 8.41 12.51 -11.62
C PRO A 173 7.33 13.57 -11.33
N TYR A 174 7.01 13.75 -10.06
CA TYR A 174 6.12 14.83 -9.61
C TYR A 174 6.84 16.16 -9.80
N ASP A 175 6.28 17.00 -10.67
CA ASP A 175 6.68 18.39 -10.84
C ASP A 175 5.70 19.25 -10.03
N ALA A 176 6.05 19.49 -8.77
CA ALA A 176 5.23 20.26 -7.84
C ALA A 176 5.94 21.57 -7.51
N GLU A 177 5.19 22.67 -7.51
CA GLU A 177 5.76 23.99 -7.21
C GLU A 177 5.62 24.36 -5.72
N THR A 178 4.61 23.82 -5.03
CA THR A 178 4.24 24.27 -3.68
C THR A 178 4.03 23.12 -2.69
N GLU A 179 3.32 22.07 -3.09
CA GLU A 179 2.83 21.01 -2.20
C GLU A 179 2.74 19.64 -2.91
N ILE A 180 3.01 18.56 -2.17
CA ILE A 180 2.79 17.17 -2.60
C ILE A 180 2.04 16.40 -1.50
N HIS A 181 0.84 15.92 -1.81
CA HIS A 181 -0.01 15.09 -0.94
C HIS A 181 -0.24 15.58 0.51
N GLY A 182 -0.29 16.90 0.71
CA GLY A 182 -0.45 17.63 1.97
C GLY A 182 0.87 18.07 2.59
N PHE A 183 2.00 17.89 1.91
CA PHE A 183 3.33 18.24 2.42
C PHE A 183 3.95 19.38 1.61
N ASN A 184 4.52 20.35 2.32
CA ASN A 184 5.24 21.46 1.70
C ASN A 184 6.43 20.95 0.87
N TYR A 185 6.48 21.33 -0.40
CA TYR A 185 7.46 20.82 -1.36
C TYR A 185 8.90 21.25 -1.03
N GLU A 186 9.12 22.52 -0.69
CA GLU A 186 10.45 23.02 -0.29
C GLU A 186 11.00 22.27 0.92
N LYS A 187 10.15 21.98 1.92
CA LYS A 187 10.55 21.21 3.09
C LYS A 187 10.86 19.76 2.77
N LEU A 188 10.11 19.13 1.87
CA LEU A 188 10.42 17.79 1.39
C LEU A 188 11.79 17.74 0.71
N ASN A 189 12.09 18.69 -0.17
CA ASN A 189 13.39 18.80 -0.83
C ASN A 189 14.52 18.97 0.20
N GLN A 190 14.33 19.86 1.18
CA GLN A 190 15.30 20.06 2.27
C GLN A 190 15.58 18.76 3.05
N TYR A 191 14.55 17.97 3.38
CA TYR A 191 14.73 16.70 4.08
C TYR A 191 15.35 15.60 3.20
N ALA A 192 15.11 15.65 1.90
CA ALA A 192 15.70 14.73 0.93
C ALA A 192 17.12 15.12 0.50
N GLY A 193 17.62 16.29 0.94
CA GLY A 193 18.97 16.78 0.64
C GLY A 193 19.10 17.51 -0.69
N PHE A 194 18.00 18.08 -1.21
CA PHE A 194 17.96 18.93 -2.40
C PHE A 194 17.87 20.42 -2.04
#